data_AF-A0A9W4W1N8-F1
#
_entry.id   AF-A0A9W4W1N8-F1
#
_cell.length_a   1.000
_cell.length_b   1.000
_cell.length_c   1.000
_cell.angle_alpha   90.00
_cell.angle_beta   90.00
_cell.angle_gamma   90.00
#
_symmetry.space_group_name_H-M   'P 1'
#
loop_
_entity.id
_entity.type
_entity.pdbx_description
1 polymer ?
#
loop_
_entity_poly.entity_id
_entity_poly.type
_entity_poly.pdbx_seq_one_letter_code
_entity_poly.pdbx_strand_id
1 'polypeptide(L)'
;MEPFADEVTEEIYLTRFSTCAPPHVVVAAHKAIHLILAATQLSDLRFAGTPVKFRGRPGTFGVIVDDKWHVTFQWFNALGPRQLKFERRKPSSTQDLE
;
A
#
# COMPACT_ATOMS: atom_id res chain seq x y z
N MET A 1 -6.63 16.88 4.17
CA MET A 1 -6.21 15.90 3.15
C MET A 1 -6.31 14.53 3.77
N GLU A 2 -7.09 13.64 3.18
CA GLU A 2 -7.45 12.36 3.79
C GLU A 2 -6.32 11.32 3.63
N PRO A 3 -6.14 10.44 4.63
CA PRO A 3 -5.12 9.40 4.58
C PRO A 3 -5.43 8.34 3.52
N PHE A 4 -6.70 8.03 3.27
CA PHE A 4 -7.14 7.01 2.32
C PHE A 4 -7.62 7.63 1.00
N ALA A 5 -7.48 6.89 -0.10
CA ALA A 5 -7.94 7.31 -1.42
C ALA A 5 -9.36 6.81 -1.75
N ASP A 6 -9.86 5.81 -1.01
CA ASP A 6 -11.19 5.23 -1.17
C ASP A 6 -11.68 4.59 0.14
N GLU A 7 -13.01 4.45 0.24
CA GLU A 7 -13.70 3.89 1.41
C GLU A 7 -13.34 2.43 1.66
N VAL A 8 -13.02 1.65 0.62
CA VAL A 8 -12.61 0.24 0.76
C VAL A 8 -11.29 0.13 1.51
N THR A 9 -10.32 0.98 1.19
CA THR A 9 -9.03 0.98 1.88
C THR A 9 -9.18 1.40 3.35
N GLU A 10 -10.05 2.38 3.61
CA GLU A 10 -10.39 2.79 4.98
C GLU A 10 -11.12 1.68 5.75
N GLU A 11 -12.06 0.96 5.12
CA GLU A 11 -12.75 -0.18 5.73
C GLU A 11 -11.77 -1.29 6.13
N ILE A 12 -10.83 -1.64 5.23
CA ILE A 12 -9.80 -2.64 5.52
C ILE A 12 -8.93 -2.21 6.69
N TYR A 13 -8.57 -0.91 6.75
CA TYR A 13 -7.83 -0.34 7.88
C TYR A 13 -8.61 -0.49 9.19
N LEU A 14 -9.87 -0.07 9.23
CA LEU A 14 -10.67 -0.05 10.46
C LEU A 14 -11.08 -1.44 10.94
N THR A 15 -11.44 -2.33 10.01
CA THR A 15 -12.18 -3.55 10.36
C THR A 15 -11.42 -4.84 10.09
N ARG A 16 -10.38 -4.81 9.25
CA ARG A 16 -9.70 -6.01 8.72
C ARG A 16 -10.60 -6.88 7.82
N PHE A 17 -11.73 -6.36 7.35
CA PHE A 17 -12.66 -7.05 6.45
C PHE A 17 -12.85 -6.26 5.15
N SER A 18 -13.09 -7.00 4.07
CA SER A 18 -13.56 -6.50 2.77
C SER A 18 -13.95 -7.69 1.90
N THR A 19 -14.97 -7.54 1.08
CA THR A 19 -15.40 -8.56 0.11
C THR A 19 -14.65 -8.46 -1.23
N CYS A 20 -13.82 -7.43 -1.42
CA CYS A 20 -13.12 -7.16 -2.68
C CYS A 20 -11.92 -8.09 -2.95
N ALA A 21 -11.46 -8.85 -1.95
CA ALA A 21 -10.30 -9.74 -2.06
C ALA A 21 -10.43 -10.96 -1.12
N PRO A 22 -9.61 -12.01 -1.32
CA PRO A 22 -9.58 -13.15 -0.40
C PRO A 22 -9.21 -12.72 1.03
N PRO A 23 -9.75 -13.38 2.07
CA PRO A 23 -9.55 -12.97 3.46
C PRO A 23 -8.08 -12.84 3.88
N HIS A 24 -7.20 -13.76 3.45
CA HIS A 24 -5.78 -13.69 3.79
C HIS A 24 -5.10 -12.43 3.21
N VAL A 25 -5.49 -12.00 2.02
CA VAL A 25 -4.99 -10.78 1.38
C VAL A 25 -5.46 -9.55 2.17
N VAL A 26 -6.73 -9.50 2.55
CA VAL A 26 -7.29 -8.40 3.33
C VAL A 26 -6.60 -8.28 4.69
N VAL A 27 -6.38 -9.41 5.36
CA VAL A 27 -5.64 -9.46 6.63
C VAL A 27 -4.21 -8.94 6.47
N ALA A 28 -3.51 -9.32 5.40
CA ALA A 28 -2.17 -8.85 5.13
C ALA A 28 -2.16 -7.35 4.77
N ALA A 29 -3.14 -6.88 3.99
CA ALA A 29 -3.31 -5.47 3.65
C ALA A 29 -3.57 -4.62 4.89
N HIS A 30 -4.46 -5.06 5.79
CA HIS A 30 -4.72 -4.39 7.07
C HIS A 30 -3.42 -4.16 7.87
N LYS A 31 -2.59 -5.21 8.02
CA LYS A 31 -1.29 -5.09 8.69
C LYS A 31 -0.36 -4.12 7.97
N ALA A 32 -0.25 -4.24 6.65
CA ALA A 32 0.60 -3.38 5.84
C ALA A 32 0.16 -1.90 5.95
N ILE A 33 -1.14 -1.61 5.90
CA ILE A 33 -1.69 -0.25 6.01
C ILE A 33 -1.32 0.38 7.36
N HIS A 34 -1.48 -0.35 8.47
CA HIS A 34 -1.07 0.16 9.79
C HIS A 34 0.43 0.50 9.85
N LEU A 35 1.28 -0.37 9.31
CA LEU A 35 2.72 -0.15 9.29
C LEU A 35 3.13 0.99 8.36
N ILE A 36 2.46 1.14 7.22
CA ILE A 36 2.66 2.27 6.32
C ILE A 36 2.28 3.57 7.05
N LEU A 37 1.09 3.65 7.65
CA LEU A 37 0.66 4.87 8.35
C LEU A 37 1.56 5.25 9.53
N ALA A 38 2.16 4.27 10.19
CA ALA A 38 3.11 4.49 11.28
C ALA A 38 4.54 4.84 10.79
N ALA A 39 4.84 4.69 9.49
CA ALA A 39 6.16 4.95 8.95
C ALA A 39 6.52 6.44 9.05
N THR A 40 7.73 6.71 9.58
CA THR A 40 8.24 8.08 9.72
C THR A 40 9.17 8.48 8.57
N GLN A 41 9.71 7.47 7.88
CA GLN A 41 10.61 7.60 6.75
C GLN A 41 10.39 6.45 5.74
N LEU A 42 10.78 6.65 4.48
CA LEU A 42 10.60 5.64 3.42
C LEU A 42 11.29 4.30 3.74
N SER A 43 12.39 4.30 4.49
CA SER A 43 13.08 3.07 4.88
C SER A 43 12.25 2.19 5.82
N ASP A 44 11.31 2.76 6.60
CA ASP A 44 10.47 2.00 7.53
C ASP A 44 9.48 1.09 6.78
N LEU A 45 9.19 1.39 5.50
CA LEU A 45 8.29 0.59 4.66
C LEU A 45 8.74 -0.86 4.49
N ARG A 46 10.03 -1.17 4.72
CA ARG A 46 10.57 -2.54 4.74
C ARG A 46 9.87 -3.44 5.76
N PHE A 47 9.28 -2.86 6.82
CA PHE A 47 8.54 -3.61 7.82
C PHE A 47 7.10 -3.92 7.36
N ALA A 48 6.54 -3.09 6.49
CA ALA A 48 5.20 -3.29 5.95
C ALA A 48 5.16 -4.37 4.84
N GLY A 49 6.29 -4.61 4.17
CA GLY A 49 6.46 -5.61 3.12
C GLY A 49 7.55 -5.19 2.12
N THR A 50 7.50 -5.76 0.91
CA THR A 50 8.48 -5.40 -0.13
C THR A 50 8.06 -4.07 -0.80
N PRO A 51 8.84 -2.99 -0.65
CA PRO A 51 8.50 -1.71 -1.25
C PRO A 51 8.73 -1.75 -2.76
N VAL A 52 7.80 -1.15 -3.50
CA VAL A 52 7.84 -1.00 -4.95
C VAL A 52 7.71 0.47 -5.34
N LYS A 53 8.43 0.88 -6.38
CA LYS A 53 8.29 2.20 -7.01
C LYS A 53 7.67 2.01 -8.40
N PHE A 54 6.71 2.87 -8.75
CA PHE A 54 6.02 2.77 -10.02
C PHE A 54 6.60 3.75 -11.04
N ARG A 55 7.27 3.25 -12.10
CA ARG A 55 7.91 4.08 -13.14
C ARG A 55 6.94 5.09 -13.80
N GLY A 56 5.67 4.72 -13.98
CA GLY A 56 4.65 5.59 -14.59
C GLY A 56 3.86 6.49 -13.63
N ARG A 57 4.15 6.46 -12.32
CA ARG A 57 3.46 7.28 -11.32
C ARG A 57 4.49 7.90 -10.35
N PRO A 58 5.17 8.99 -10.76
CA PRO A 58 6.17 9.65 -9.93
C PRO A 58 5.62 10.00 -8.55
N GLY A 59 6.44 9.78 -7.51
CA GLY A 59 6.03 10.01 -6.11
C GLY A 59 5.03 9.00 -5.54
N THR A 60 4.62 7.99 -6.33
CA THR A 60 3.79 6.88 -5.85
C THR A 60 4.65 5.67 -5.51
N PHE A 61 4.47 5.19 -4.29
CA PHE A 61 5.10 4.01 -3.74
C PHE A 61 4.03 2.93 -3.54
N GLY A 62 4.47 1.71 -3.35
CA GLY A 62 3.58 0.65 -2.90
C GLY A 62 4.32 -0.40 -2.10
N VAL A 63 3.54 -1.27 -1.48
CA VAL A 63 4.00 -2.46 -0.79
C VAL A 63 3.22 -3.64 -1.34
N ILE A 64 3.93 -4.71 -1.69
CA ILE A 64 3.32 -5.97 -2.13
C ILE A 64 2.72 -6.66 -0.90
N VAL A 65 1.43 -6.97 -0.96
CA VAL A 65 0.69 -7.69 0.08
C VAL A 65 0.60 -9.18 -0.22
N ASP A 66 0.24 -9.52 -1.46
CA ASP A 66 0.10 -10.89 -1.94
C ASP A 66 0.06 -10.91 -3.48
N ASP A 67 1.07 -11.50 -4.14
CA ASP A 67 1.19 -11.59 -5.61
C ASP A 67 0.85 -10.27 -6.34
N LYS A 68 -0.39 -10.14 -6.79
CA LYS A 68 -0.93 -9.01 -7.57
C LYS A 68 -1.51 -7.89 -6.70
N TRP A 69 -1.67 -8.10 -5.41
CA TRP A 69 -2.28 -7.16 -4.47
C TRP A 69 -1.23 -6.26 -3.83
N HIS A 70 -1.52 -4.97 -3.90
CA HIS A 70 -0.63 -3.93 -3.43
C HIS A 70 -1.40 -2.94 -2.57
N VAL A 71 -0.72 -2.37 -1.58
CA VAL A 71 -1.13 -1.11 -0.96
C VAL A 71 -0.25 -0.02 -1.55
N THR A 72 -0.84 0.90 -2.30
CA THR A 72 -0.14 2.03 -2.92
C THR A 72 -0.44 3.31 -2.19
N PHE A 73 0.50 4.26 -2.22
CA PHE A 73 0.37 5.54 -1.54
C PHE A 73 1.33 6.57 -2.12
N GLN A 74 1.11 7.83 -1.79
CA GLN A 74 2.04 8.91 -2.05
C GLN A 74 2.78 9.30 -0.77
N TRP A 75 4.07 9.59 -0.88
CA TRP A 75 4.87 10.05 0.24
C TRP A 75 5.07 11.56 0.20
N PHE A 76 4.70 12.24 1.29
CA PHE A 76 4.85 13.67 1.44
C PHE A 76 5.77 13.97 2.62
N ASN A 77 6.89 14.65 2.38
CA ASN A 77 7.96 14.83 3.39
C ASN A 77 7.51 15.37 4.75
N ALA A 78 6.47 16.23 4.79
CA ALA A 78 5.96 16.81 6.03
C ALA A 78 4.78 16.03 6.65
N LEU A 79 4.14 15.13 5.90
CA LEU A 79 2.87 14.50 6.29
C LEU A 79 2.93 12.97 6.33
N GLY A 80 4.01 12.38 5.83
CA GLY A 80 4.15 10.94 5.67
C GLY A 80 3.29 10.40 4.52
N PRO A 81 2.83 9.13 4.62
CA PRO A 81 2.07 8.50 3.56
C PRO A 81 0.61 8.99 3.54
N ARG A 82 0.11 9.18 2.33
CA ARG A 82 -1.25 9.66 2.05
C ARG A 82 -1.81 9.00 0.80
N GLN A 83 -3.12 9.13 0.61
CA GLN A 83 -3.82 8.55 -0.54
C GLN A 83 -3.57 7.05 -0.63
N LEU A 84 -3.62 6.37 0.53
CA LEU A 84 -3.45 4.93 0.61
C LEU A 84 -4.58 4.27 -0.19
N LYS A 85 -4.22 3.31 -1.03
CA LYS A 85 -5.12 2.57 -1.88
C LYS A 85 -4.76 1.10 -1.93
N PHE A 86 -5.70 0.24 -1.54
CA PHE A 86 -5.64 -1.19 -1.78
C PHE A 86 -6.08 -1.51 -3.22
N GLU A 87 -5.18 -2.06 -4.03
CA GLU A 87 -5.48 -2.34 -5.43
C GLU A 87 -4.86 -3.65 -5.93
N ARG A 88 -5.56 -4.30 -6.86
CA ARG A 88 -5.03 -5.41 -7.64
C ARG A 88 -4.36 -4.87 -8.89
N ARG A 89 -3.06 -5.09 -9.02
CA ARG A 89 -2.29 -4.75 -10.20
C ARG A 89 -2.09 -5.98 -11.07
N LYS A 90 -2.13 -5.82 -12.39
CA LYS A 90 -1.63 -6.86 -13.29
C LYS A 90 -0.12 -7.01 -13.02
N PRO A 91 0.44 -8.23 -13.10
CA PRO A 91 1.89 -8.38 -13.05
C PRO A 91 2.45 -7.54 -14.21
N SER A 92 3.09 -6.43 -13.88
CA SER A 92 3.83 -5.66 -14.85
C SER A 92 5.06 -6.48 -15.20
N SER A 93 5.24 -6.80 -16.47
CA SER A 93 6.46 -7.38 -17.03
C SER A 93 7.64 -6.43 -16.85
N THR A 94 8.09 -6.16 -15.63
CA THR A 94 9.28 -5.38 -15.33
C THR A 94 9.69 -5.69 -13.89
N GLN A 95 10.47 -6.77 -13.73
CA GLN A 95 11.64 -6.71 -12.87
C GLN A 95 12.47 -5.49 -13.31
N ASP A 96 13.09 -4.81 -12.35
CA ASP A 96 14.47 -4.33 -12.39
C ASP A 96 14.58 -3.16 -11.40
N LEU A 97 14.89 -3.58 -10.17
CA LEU A 97 15.74 -2.85 -9.25
C LEU A 97 17.15 -2.92 -9.82
N GLU A 98 17.68 -1.79 -10.26
CA GLU A 98 19.10 -1.45 -10.11
C GLU A 98 19.19 -0.25 -9.15
#